data_AF-A0A1M3MDA8-F1
#
_entry.id   AF-A0A1M3MDA8-F1
#
_cell.length_a   1.000
_cell.length_b   1.000
_cell.length_c   1.000
_cell.angle_alpha   90.00
_cell.angle_beta   90.00
_cell.angle_gamma   90.00
#
_symmetry.space_group_name_H-M   'P 1'
#
loop_
_entity.id
_entity.type
_entity.pdbx_description
1 polymer ?
#
loop_
_entity_poly.entity_id
_entity_poly.type
_entity_poly.pdbx_seq_one_letter_code
_entity_poly.pdbx_strand_id
1 'polypeptide(L)'
;MKKNILIAGVGGQGILTIASIIDHAAMQQGLYLKQAEVHGMSQRGGAVQSHLRISDTEIFSDLIPLGEADLIISLEPMEALRYLPYLSDEGMLITATRPFVNIDPYPDLEALLDEIKLRCRQHLLVEADRLALEAGNPKAANVVMAGAAARYIGIDRQQLGASLTSLFEAKGKTITESNARAFAMGIAITTDH
;
A
#
# COMPACT_ATOMS: atom_id res chain seq x y z
N MET A 1 1.35 -0.03 20.57
CA MET A 1 1.31 -0.33 19.13
C MET A 1 2.29 0.61 18.44
N LYS A 2 3.19 0.10 17.61
CA LYS A 2 4.02 0.92 16.72
C LYS A 2 4.07 0.23 15.37
N LYS A 3 3.81 0.96 14.28
CA LYS A 3 3.90 0.45 12.91
C LYS A 3 4.53 1.47 11.98
N ASN A 4 5.61 1.06 11.32
CA ASN A 4 6.28 1.77 10.24
C ASN A 4 5.85 1.13 8.91
N ILE A 5 5.14 1.89 8.08
CA ILE A 5 4.58 1.45 6.80
C ILE A 5 5.16 2.32 5.70
N LEU A 6 5.85 1.71 4.75
CA LEU A 6 6.30 2.39 3.55
C LEU A 6 5.34 2.06 2.40
N ILE A 7 4.75 3.08 1.79
CA ILE A 7 3.90 2.90 0.61
C ILE A 7 4.67 3.41 -0.60
N ALA A 8 4.87 2.57 -1.62
CA ALA A 8 5.70 2.86 -2.76
C ALA A 8 4.97 2.65 -4.09
N GLY A 9 5.44 3.33 -5.14
CA GLY A 9 4.95 3.16 -6.49
C GLY A 9 5.31 4.34 -7.38
N VAL A 10 4.53 4.51 -8.44
CA VAL A 10 4.68 5.60 -9.41
C VAL A 10 3.58 6.64 -9.21
N GLY A 11 3.95 7.91 -9.37
CA GLY A 11 3.03 9.05 -9.25
C GLY A 11 1.78 8.86 -10.13
N GLY A 12 0.61 8.87 -9.49
CA GLY A 12 -0.69 8.63 -10.13
C GLY A 12 -1.36 7.30 -9.76
N GLN A 13 -0.65 6.36 -9.14
CA GLN A 13 -1.21 5.05 -8.75
C GLN A 13 -2.07 5.08 -7.48
N GLY A 14 -2.14 6.20 -6.75
CA GLY A 14 -2.99 6.34 -5.57
C GLY A 14 -2.35 5.92 -4.26
N ILE A 15 -1.02 6.08 -4.12
CA ILE A 15 -0.25 5.93 -2.87
C ILE A 15 -0.87 6.74 -1.72
N LEU A 16 -1.18 8.02 -1.98
CA LEU A 16 -1.80 8.90 -0.99
C LEU A 16 -3.21 8.46 -0.60
N THR A 17 -3.95 7.78 -1.49
CA THR A 17 -5.26 7.22 -1.12
C THR A 17 -5.11 6.11 -0.09
N ILE A 18 -4.09 5.25 -0.22
CA ILE A 18 -3.80 4.21 0.76
C ILE A 18 -3.39 4.85 2.09
N ALA A 19 -2.47 5.82 2.05
CA ALA A 19 -2.07 6.57 3.23
C ALA A 19 -3.29 7.20 3.94
N SER A 20 -4.13 7.93 3.21
CA SER A 20 -5.33 8.58 3.78
C SER A 20 -6.32 7.60 4.42
N ILE A 21 -6.51 6.39 3.86
CA ILE A 21 -7.36 5.37 4.48
C ILE A 21 -6.81 4.98 5.85
N ILE A 22 -5.50 4.77 5.92
CA ILE A 22 -4.82 4.37 7.15
C ILE A 22 -4.77 5.52 8.16
N ASP A 23 -4.43 6.74 7.71
CA ASP A 23 -4.38 7.96 8.54
C ASP A 23 -5.74 8.23 9.18
N HIS A 24 -6.79 8.20 8.37
CA HIS A 24 -8.15 8.41 8.87
C HIS A 24 -8.50 7.36 9.93
N ALA A 25 -8.19 6.08 9.70
CA ALA A 25 -8.46 5.02 10.67
C ALA A 25 -7.62 5.15 11.96
N ALA A 26 -6.37 5.63 11.85
CA ALA A 26 -5.50 5.88 12.99
C ALA A 26 -6.01 7.05 13.83
N MET A 27 -6.43 8.14 13.17
CA MET A 27 -6.99 9.33 13.82
C MET A 27 -8.28 9.02 14.58
N GLN A 28 -9.17 8.19 14.01
CA GLN A 28 -10.41 7.77 14.68
C GLN A 28 -10.15 6.94 15.96
N GLN A 29 -8.97 6.33 16.07
CA GLN A 29 -8.54 5.60 17.28
C GLN A 29 -7.71 6.45 18.24
N GLY A 30 -7.47 7.73 17.94
CA GLY A 30 -6.61 8.58 18.75
C GLY A 30 -5.14 8.18 18.75
N LEU A 31 -4.67 7.46 17.71
CA LEU A 31 -3.27 7.11 17.56
C LEU A 31 -2.45 8.32 17.09
N TYR A 32 -1.18 8.34 17.48
CA TYR A 32 -0.20 9.26 16.92
C TYR A 32 0.15 8.81 15.51
N LEU A 33 0.18 9.76 14.57
CA LEU A 33 0.60 9.52 13.20
C LEU A 33 1.63 10.56 12.74
N LYS A 34 2.60 10.13 11.94
CA LYS A 34 3.43 11.02 11.13
C LYS A 34 3.53 10.45 9.72
N GLN A 35 3.39 11.34 8.74
CA GLN A 35 3.49 11.01 7.34
C GLN A 35 4.50 11.93 6.67
N ALA A 36 5.41 11.36 5.86
CA ALA A 36 6.30 12.11 4.99
C ALA A 36 6.25 11.52 3.57
N GLU A 37 5.87 12.35 2.60
CA GLU A 37 5.93 12.00 1.20
C GLU A 37 7.31 12.40 0.63
N VAL A 38 7.94 11.46 -0.07
CA VAL A 38 9.18 11.71 -0.80
C VAL A 38 8.92 11.39 -2.27
N HIS A 39 9.03 12.41 -3.10
CA HIS A 39 8.94 12.30 -4.55
C HIS A 39 10.15 12.98 -5.19
N GLY A 40 10.56 12.49 -6.37
CA GLY A 40 11.56 13.18 -7.18
C GLY A 40 11.03 14.49 -7.79
N MET A 41 11.80 15.09 -8.69
CA MET A 41 11.37 16.30 -9.44
C MET A 41 10.13 16.05 -10.33
N SER A 42 9.78 14.79 -10.58
CA SER A 42 8.56 14.42 -11.32
C SER A 42 7.51 13.82 -10.39
N GLN A 43 6.41 14.55 -10.19
CA GLN A 43 5.26 14.11 -9.39
C GLN A 43 4.35 13.11 -10.16
N ARG A 44 4.50 12.97 -11.48
CA ARG A 44 3.75 12.01 -12.30
C ARG A 44 4.69 11.17 -13.14
N GLY A 45 4.52 9.85 -13.11
CA GLY A 45 5.44 8.94 -13.82
C GLY A 45 6.84 8.88 -13.19
N GLY A 46 7.08 9.53 -12.05
CA GLY A 46 8.28 9.34 -11.24
C GLY A 46 8.00 8.39 -10.09
N ALA A 47 9.07 7.84 -9.51
CA ALA A 47 8.98 7.07 -8.28
C ALA A 47 8.56 7.97 -7.11
N VAL A 48 7.62 7.47 -6.32
CA VAL A 48 7.06 8.14 -5.16
C VAL A 48 7.00 7.15 -4.02
N GLN A 49 7.29 7.62 -2.81
CA GLN A 49 7.09 6.87 -1.59
C GLN A 49 6.44 7.73 -0.52
N SER A 50 5.67 7.11 0.36
CA SER A 50 5.12 7.71 1.57
C SER A 50 5.59 6.90 2.76
N HIS A 51 6.30 7.56 3.66
CA HIS A 51 6.63 7.06 4.99
C HIS A 51 5.43 7.32 5.88
N LEU A 52 4.85 6.26 6.44
CA LEU A 52 3.73 6.37 7.36
C LEU A 52 4.09 5.67 8.67
N ARG A 53 4.04 6.41 9.78
CA ARG A 53 4.36 5.90 11.11
C ARG A 53 3.16 6.09 12.01
N ILE A 54 2.72 5.02 12.65
CA ILE A 54 1.55 4.97 13.52
C ILE A 54 1.99 4.43 14.88
N SER A 55 1.51 5.04 15.96
CA SER A 55 1.92 4.68 17.31
C SER A 55 0.86 5.01 18.35
N ASP A 56 0.80 4.25 19.44
CA ASP A 56 0.04 4.63 20.64
C ASP A 56 0.78 5.64 21.53
N THR A 57 2.06 5.88 21.25
CA THR A 57 2.88 6.93 21.87
C THR A 57 3.35 7.95 20.85
N GLU A 58 3.76 9.13 21.32
CA GLU A 58 4.28 10.21 20.47
C GLU A 58 5.41 9.75 19.53
N ILE A 59 5.40 10.29 18.30
CA ILE A 59 6.38 9.99 17.26
C ILE A 59 7.22 11.25 17.04
N PHE A 60 8.55 11.14 17.14
CA PHE A 60 9.45 12.29 17.04
C PHE A 60 10.00 12.55 15.62
N SER A 61 9.99 11.55 14.74
CA SER A 61 10.49 11.64 13.37
C SER A 61 9.51 10.99 12.39
N ASP A 62 9.36 11.57 11.22
CA ASP A 62 8.46 11.15 10.15
C ASP A 62 9.06 10.08 9.23
N LEU A 63 10.38 10.11 9.00
CA LEU A 63 11.07 9.13 8.15
C LEU A 63 11.28 7.79 8.85
N ILE A 64 11.09 6.70 8.10
CA ILE A 64 11.38 5.33 8.52
C ILE A 64 12.86 5.06 8.22
N PRO A 65 13.67 4.61 9.20
CA PRO A 65 15.05 4.21 8.93
C PRO A 65 15.14 2.94 8.07
N LEU A 66 16.32 2.68 7.51
CA LEU A 66 16.59 1.41 6.82
C LEU A 66 16.46 0.22 7.79
N GLY A 67 15.91 -0.90 7.32
CA GLY A 67 15.68 -2.09 8.13
C GLY A 67 14.58 -1.97 9.20
N GLU A 68 13.80 -0.89 9.23
CA GLU A 68 12.82 -0.60 10.29
C GLU A 68 11.36 -0.59 9.80
N ALA A 69 11.09 -0.79 8.51
CA ALA A 69 9.71 -0.88 8.01
C ALA A 69 9.09 -2.23 8.36
N ASP A 70 7.98 -2.21 9.09
CA ASP A 70 7.16 -3.39 9.38
C ASP A 70 6.43 -3.90 8.13
N LEU A 71 6.11 -2.99 7.21
CA LEU A 71 5.28 -3.25 6.05
C LEU A 71 5.73 -2.37 4.89
N ILE A 72 5.93 -2.97 3.72
CA ILE A 72 6.02 -2.25 2.46
C ILE A 72 4.77 -2.58 1.63
N ILE A 73 4.04 -1.57 1.19
CA ILE A 73 2.93 -1.69 0.23
C ILE A 73 3.39 -1.06 -1.09
N SER A 74 3.71 -1.88 -2.08
CA SER A 74 4.17 -1.40 -3.38
C SER A 74 3.12 -1.58 -4.47
N LEU A 75 2.76 -0.48 -5.14
CA LEU A 75 1.87 -0.50 -6.31
C LEU A 75 2.61 -0.81 -7.63
N GLU A 76 3.92 -1.06 -7.55
CA GLU A 76 4.78 -1.28 -8.69
C GLU A 76 5.94 -2.25 -8.30
N PRO A 77 6.17 -3.36 -9.04
CA PRO A 77 7.12 -4.39 -8.62
C PRO A 77 8.60 -3.95 -8.60
N MET A 78 9.03 -3.07 -9.50
CA MET A 78 10.39 -2.51 -9.46
C MET A 78 10.57 -1.59 -8.25
N GLU A 79 9.55 -0.81 -7.88
CA GLU A 79 9.60 0.01 -6.66
C GLU A 79 9.63 -0.84 -5.39
N ALA A 80 9.04 -2.05 -5.40
CA ALA A 80 9.15 -2.99 -4.29
C ALA A 80 10.62 -3.36 -4.00
N LEU A 81 11.39 -3.70 -5.04
CA LEU A 81 12.82 -4.00 -4.92
C LEU A 81 13.66 -2.78 -4.54
N ARG A 82 13.33 -1.60 -5.09
CA ARG A 82 14.05 -0.35 -4.78
C ARG A 82 14.01 -0.04 -3.29
N TYR A 83 12.86 -0.24 -2.65
CA TYR A 83 12.67 0.10 -1.26
C TYR A 83 12.77 -1.09 -0.29
N LEU A 84 13.06 -2.29 -0.80
CA LEU A 84 13.31 -3.46 0.03
C LEU A 84 14.35 -3.25 1.15
N PRO A 85 15.43 -2.43 0.99
CA PRO A 85 16.35 -2.14 2.10
C PRO A 85 15.72 -1.44 3.32
N TYR A 86 14.51 -0.87 3.20
CA TYR A 86 13.78 -0.34 4.35
C TYR A 86 13.07 -1.42 5.16
N LEU A 87 12.76 -2.58 4.56
CA LEU A 87 12.03 -3.66 5.21
C LEU A 87 12.86 -4.26 6.35
N SER A 88 12.25 -4.45 7.51
CA SER A 88 12.87 -5.19 8.60
C SER A 88 12.92 -6.69 8.32
N ASP A 89 13.73 -7.43 9.08
CA ASP A 89 13.85 -8.89 8.94
C ASP A 89 12.53 -9.63 9.19
N GLU A 90 11.63 -9.04 9.99
CA GLU A 90 10.28 -9.56 10.29
C GLU A 90 9.18 -8.86 9.48
N GLY A 91 9.55 -7.95 8.57
CA GLY A 91 8.61 -7.14 7.82
C GLY A 91 7.92 -7.90 6.70
N MET A 92 6.71 -7.46 6.35
CA MET A 92 5.94 -7.99 5.23
C MET A 92 6.03 -7.09 4.00
N LEU A 93 6.33 -7.65 2.84
CA LEU A 93 6.20 -6.97 1.54
C LEU A 93 4.88 -7.36 0.86
N ILE A 94 4.09 -6.38 0.42
CA ILE A 94 2.90 -6.61 -0.40
C ILE A 94 3.06 -5.80 -1.66
N THR A 95 3.06 -6.46 -2.82
CA THR A 95 3.33 -5.79 -4.10
C THR A 95 2.37 -6.20 -5.19
N ALA A 96 1.91 -5.21 -5.96
CA ALA A 96 1.14 -5.45 -7.17
C ALA A 96 2.03 -6.09 -8.24
N THR A 97 1.49 -7.04 -9.00
CA THR A 97 2.25 -7.75 -10.04
C THR A 97 2.28 -7.03 -11.38
N ARG A 98 1.36 -6.11 -11.63
CA ARG A 98 1.29 -5.37 -12.90
C ARG A 98 2.24 -4.18 -12.87
N PRO A 99 3.21 -4.07 -13.80
CA PRO A 99 4.13 -2.95 -13.85
C PRO A 99 3.49 -1.69 -14.41
N PHE A 100 4.02 -0.53 -14.01
CA PHE A 100 3.73 0.74 -14.67
C PHE A 100 4.90 1.06 -15.62
N VAL A 101 4.76 0.67 -16.89
CA VAL A 101 5.84 0.79 -17.89
C VAL A 101 5.95 2.23 -18.39
N ASN A 102 6.89 2.98 -17.82
CA ASN A 102 7.16 4.40 -18.11
C ASN A 102 8.64 4.69 -18.39
N ILE A 103 9.46 3.65 -18.46
CA ILE A 103 10.87 3.70 -18.83
C ILE A 103 11.11 2.67 -19.94
N ASP A 104 12.06 2.95 -20.81
CA ASP A 104 12.46 2.07 -21.91
C ASP A 104 14.00 1.96 -21.94
N PRO A 105 14.58 0.75 -21.77
CA PRO A 105 13.90 -0.52 -21.50
C PRO A 105 13.38 -0.62 -20.06
N TYR A 106 12.18 -1.19 -19.90
CA TYR A 106 11.70 -1.67 -18.60
C TYR A 106 12.27 -3.07 -18.32
N PRO A 107 12.69 -3.40 -17.08
CA PRO A 107 13.23 -4.72 -16.77
C PRO A 107 12.23 -5.85 -17.06
N ASP A 108 12.74 -7.05 -17.32
CA ASP A 108 11.87 -8.21 -17.50
C ASP A 108 11.01 -8.46 -16.25
N LEU A 109 9.70 -8.63 -16.44
CA LEU A 109 8.75 -8.73 -15.34
C LEU A 109 8.91 -10.04 -14.56
N GLU A 110 9.16 -11.16 -15.25
CA GLU A 110 9.34 -12.44 -14.58
C GLU A 110 10.60 -12.41 -13.72
N ALA A 111 11.70 -11.87 -14.26
CA ALA A 111 12.93 -11.66 -13.52
C ALA A 111 12.75 -10.76 -12.28
N LEU A 112 11.97 -9.68 -12.39
CA LEU A 112 11.64 -8.82 -11.24
C LEU A 112 10.88 -9.58 -10.15
N LEU A 113 9.85 -10.33 -10.52
CA LEU A 113 9.04 -11.08 -9.56
C LEU A 113 9.84 -12.21 -8.91
N ASP A 114 10.74 -12.86 -9.65
CA ASP A 114 11.62 -13.89 -9.09
C ASP A 114 12.68 -13.31 -8.15
N GLU A 115 13.23 -12.14 -8.45
CA GLU A 115 14.11 -11.41 -7.55
C GLU A 115 13.42 -11.03 -6.24
N ILE A 116 12.14 -10.64 -6.28
CA ILE A 116 11.33 -10.37 -5.08
C ILE A 116 11.21 -11.63 -4.22
N LYS A 117 10.84 -12.77 -4.84
CA LYS A 117 10.69 -14.05 -4.13
C LYS A 117 12.01 -14.51 -3.52
N LEU A 118 13.12 -14.27 -4.21
CA LEU A 118 14.46 -14.65 -3.77
C LEU A 118 14.92 -13.82 -2.56
N ARG A 119 14.69 -12.51 -2.59
CA ARG A 119 15.23 -11.57 -1.59
C ARG A 119 14.32 -11.29 -0.42
N CYS A 120 13.02 -11.51 -0.55
CA CYS A 120 12.06 -11.23 0.50
C CYS A 120 11.28 -12.51 0.83
N ARG A 121 11.58 -13.13 1.97
CA ARG A 121 10.86 -14.36 2.37
C ARG A 121 9.39 -14.09 2.67
N GLN A 122 9.09 -12.98 3.35
CA GLN A 122 7.73 -12.61 3.72
C GLN A 122 7.17 -11.63 2.69
N HIS A 123 6.57 -12.18 1.63
CA HIS A 123 5.97 -11.37 0.58
C HIS A 123 4.59 -11.88 0.16
N LEU A 124 3.80 -10.98 -0.42
CA LEU A 124 2.54 -11.26 -1.09
C LEU A 124 2.50 -10.55 -2.44
N LEU A 125 2.35 -11.34 -3.52
CA LEU A 125 2.15 -10.85 -4.87
C LEU A 125 0.64 -10.74 -5.15
N VAL A 126 0.19 -9.57 -5.61
CA VAL A 126 -1.24 -9.27 -5.76
C VAL A 126 -1.57 -8.87 -7.19
N GLU A 127 -2.52 -9.57 -7.82
CA GLU A 127 -3.11 -9.19 -9.11
C GLU A 127 -4.15 -8.07 -8.96
N ALA A 128 -3.70 -6.91 -8.46
CA ALA A 128 -4.57 -5.83 -8.01
C ALA A 128 -5.52 -5.32 -9.09
N ASP A 129 -5.04 -5.15 -10.32
CA ASP A 129 -5.82 -4.70 -11.48
C ASP A 129 -6.95 -5.67 -11.84
N ARG A 130 -6.68 -6.98 -11.81
CA ARG A 130 -7.69 -8.00 -12.10
C ARG A 130 -8.81 -7.93 -11.08
N LEU A 131 -8.47 -7.88 -9.79
CA LEU A 131 -9.43 -7.80 -8.71
C LEU A 131 -10.21 -6.47 -8.72
N ALA A 132 -9.56 -5.37 -9.07
CA ALA A 132 -10.22 -4.07 -9.22
C ALA A 132 -11.26 -4.09 -10.37
N LEU A 133 -10.92 -4.74 -11.48
CA LEU A 133 -11.84 -4.95 -12.60
C LEU A 133 -13.05 -5.80 -12.16
N GLU A 134 -12.82 -6.91 -11.47
CA GLU A 134 -13.87 -7.79 -10.94
C GLU A 134 -14.78 -7.09 -9.91
N ALA A 135 -14.23 -6.18 -9.10
CA ALA A 135 -15.01 -5.35 -8.17
C ALA A 135 -15.93 -4.33 -8.86
N GLY A 136 -15.77 -4.16 -10.18
CA GLY A 136 -16.51 -3.19 -11.01
C GLY A 136 -15.90 -1.79 -11.00
N ASN A 137 -14.64 -1.64 -10.57
CA ASN A 137 -13.93 -0.36 -10.61
C ASN A 137 -12.44 -0.56 -10.98
N PRO A 138 -12.09 -0.51 -12.27
CA PRO A 138 -10.72 -0.70 -12.75
C PRO A 138 -9.70 0.30 -12.18
N LYS A 139 -10.14 1.39 -11.57
CA LYS A 139 -9.27 2.40 -10.93
C LYS A 139 -8.97 2.09 -9.46
N ALA A 140 -9.52 1.01 -8.91
CA ALA A 140 -9.43 0.66 -7.49
C ALA A 140 -8.28 -0.30 -7.14
N ALA A 141 -7.26 -0.45 -8.01
CA ALA A 141 -6.12 -1.34 -7.74
C ALA A 141 -5.41 -0.98 -6.42
N ASN A 142 -5.24 0.31 -6.14
CA ASN A 142 -4.70 0.79 -4.85
C ASN A 142 -5.57 0.40 -3.64
N VAL A 143 -6.88 0.35 -3.81
CA VAL A 143 -7.83 -0.06 -2.77
C VAL A 143 -7.77 -1.57 -2.53
N VAL A 144 -7.61 -2.37 -3.59
CA VAL A 144 -7.32 -3.81 -3.44
C VAL A 144 -6.04 -4.00 -2.62
N MET A 145 -4.98 -3.24 -2.94
CA MET A 145 -3.71 -3.30 -2.22
C MET A 145 -3.84 -2.89 -0.75
N ALA A 146 -4.62 -1.85 -0.44
CA ALA A 146 -4.95 -1.48 0.93
C ALA A 146 -5.67 -2.62 1.68
N GLY A 147 -6.60 -3.32 1.00
CA GLY A 147 -7.28 -4.49 1.54
C GLY A 147 -6.33 -5.65 1.84
N ALA A 148 -5.44 -5.97 0.89
CA ALA A 148 -4.42 -7.01 1.06
C ALA A 148 -3.47 -6.70 2.24
N ALA A 149 -3.20 -5.42 2.48
CA ALA A 149 -2.38 -4.95 3.59
C ALA A 149 -3.09 -4.88 4.95
N ALA A 150 -4.42 -4.97 5.00
CA ALA A 150 -5.23 -4.64 6.18
C ALA A 150 -4.77 -5.36 7.46
N ARG A 151 -4.48 -6.66 7.38
CA ARG A 151 -4.05 -7.46 8.56
C ARG A 151 -2.67 -7.08 9.11
N TYR A 152 -1.82 -6.42 8.31
CA TYR A 152 -0.44 -6.09 8.67
C TYR A 152 -0.28 -4.62 9.14
N ILE A 153 -1.27 -3.77 8.85
CA ILE A 153 -1.29 -2.35 9.24
C ILE A 153 -1.39 -2.17 10.76
N GLY A 154 -1.88 -3.17 11.49
CA GLY A 154 -2.07 -3.13 12.94
C GLY A 154 -3.29 -2.34 13.39
N ILE A 155 -4.15 -1.92 12.46
CA ILE A 155 -5.49 -1.39 12.71
C ILE A 155 -6.52 -2.44 12.30
N ASP A 156 -7.63 -2.54 13.05
CA ASP A 156 -8.70 -3.45 12.70
C ASP A 156 -9.24 -3.21 11.27
N ARG A 157 -9.40 -4.29 10.50
CA ARG A 157 -9.83 -4.23 9.09
C ARG A 157 -11.21 -3.61 8.90
N GLN A 158 -12.11 -3.73 9.88
CA GLN A 158 -13.43 -3.08 9.81
C GLN A 158 -13.28 -1.57 9.94
N GLN A 159 -12.37 -1.09 10.77
CA GLN A 159 -12.09 0.34 10.94
C GLN A 159 -11.41 0.94 9.70
N LEU A 160 -10.52 0.20 9.05
CA LEU A 160 -9.96 0.58 7.75
C LEU A 160 -11.05 0.65 6.67
N GLY A 161 -11.94 -0.35 6.62
CA GLY A 161 -13.07 -0.37 5.69
C GLY A 161 -14.09 0.76 5.93
N ALA A 162 -14.36 1.10 7.19
CA ALA A 162 -15.19 2.24 7.57
C ALA A 162 -14.53 3.56 7.13
N SER A 163 -13.23 3.71 7.35
CA SER A 163 -12.46 4.89 6.93
C SER A 163 -12.44 5.08 5.42
N LEU A 164 -12.25 3.99 4.66
CA LEU A 164 -12.42 4.00 3.21
C LEU A 164 -13.83 4.46 2.82
N THR A 165 -14.87 3.94 3.47
CA THR A 165 -16.25 4.29 3.15
C THR A 165 -16.49 5.79 3.34
N SER A 166 -16.06 6.35 4.47
CA SER A 166 -16.15 7.79 4.76
C SER A 166 -15.39 8.65 3.76
N LEU A 167 -14.17 8.27 3.38
CA LEU A 167 -13.35 9.05 2.43
C LEU A 167 -13.93 9.09 1.01
N PHE A 168 -14.70 8.07 0.62
CA PHE A 168 -15.28 7.96 -0.71
C PHE A 168 -16.76 8.34 -0.78
N GLU A 169 -17.44 8.55 0.34
CA GLU A 169 -18.87 8.89 0.42
C GLU A 169 -19.23 10.10 -0.47
N ALA A 170 -18.43 11.16 -0.44
CA ALA A 170 -18.63 12.35 -1.25
C ALA A 170 -18.51 12.11 -2.77
N LYS A 171 -17.93 10.98 -3.20
CA LYS A 171 -17.82 10.58 -4.61
C LYS A 171 -19.05 9.80 -5.10
N GLY A 172 -20.01 9.54 -4.23
CA GLY A 172 -21.28 8.91 -4.55
C GLY A 172 -21.30 7.39 -4.35
N LYS A 173 -22.50 6.88 -4.08
CA LYS A 173 -22.76 5.50 -3.62
C LYS A 173 -22.10 4.43 -4.48
N THR A 174 -22.22 4.50 -5.80
CA THR A 174 -21.63 3.51 -6.73
C THR A 174 -20.10 3.42 -6.60
N ILE A 175 -19.43 4.58 -6.45
CA ILE A 175 -17.97 4.62 -6.28
C ILE A 175 -17.61 4.06 -4.91
N THR A 176 -18.32 4.45 -3.86
CA THR A 176 -18.08 3.93 -2.51
C THR A 176 -18.25 2.41 -2.43
N GLU A 177 -19.34 1.86 -2.96
CA GLU A 177 -19.62 0.42 -2.95
C GLU A 177 -18.60 -0.37 -3.76
N SER A 178 -18.20 0.12 -4.94
CA SER A 178 -17.19 -0.58 -5.74
C SER A 178 -15.80 -0.56 -5.10
N ASN A 179 -15.41 0.52 -4.41
CA ASN A 179 -14.18 0.54 -3.62
C ASN A 179 -14.29 -0.38 -2.38
N ALA A 180 -15.43 -0.41 -1.70
CA ALA A 180 -15.64 -1.32 -0.57
C ALA A 180 -15.53 -2.80 -1.00
N ARG A 181 -16.08 -3.16 -2.17
CA ARG A 181 -15.89 -4.49 -2.77
C ARG A 181 -14.42 -4.76 -3.10
N ALA A 182 -13.72 -3.83 -3.75
CA ALA A 182 -12.29 -3.97 -4.07
C ALA A 182 -11.43 -4.18 -2.80
N PHE A 183 -11.71 -3.44 -1.74
CA PHE A 183 -11.05 -3.60 -0.45
C PHE A 183 -11.30 -4.98 0.17
N ALA A 184 -12.56 -5.45 0.14
CA ALA A 184 -12.92 -6.78 0.62
C ALA A 184 -12.25 -7.90 -0.19
N MET A 185 -12.14 -7.76 -1.52
CA MET A 185 -11.41 -8.70 -2.36
C MET A 185 -9.92 -8.73 -2.00
N GLY A 186 -9.32 -7.58 -1.68
CA GLY A 186 -7.96 -7.50 -1.15
C GLY A 186 -7.79 -8.27 0.16
N ILE A 187 -8.72 -8.10 1.11
CA ILE A 187 -8.70 -8.83 2.40
C ILE A 187 -8.74 -10.34 2.19
N ALA A 188 -9.58 -10.82 1.27
CA ALA A 188 -9.80 -12.24 1.03
C ALA A 188 -8.50 -12.99 0.66
N ILE A 189 -7.59 -12.35 -0.07
CA ILE A 189 -6.27 -12.92 -0.46
C ILE A 189 -5.50 -13.45 0.74
N THR A 190 -5.61 -12.77 1.88
CA THR A 190 -4.82 -13.09 3.08
C THR A 190 -5.58 -13.89 4.12
N THR A 191 -6.83 -14.25 3.84
CA THR A 191 -7.67 -15.04 4.74
C THR A 191 -7.56 -16.54 4.44
N ASP A 192 -7.11 -16.89 3.22
CA ASP A 192 -6.96 -18.27 2.74
C ASP A 192 -5.55 -18.86 2.94
N HIS A 193 -4.70 -18.18 3.73
CA HIS A 193 -3.31 -18.58 4.05
C HIS A 193 -2.98 -18.43 5.55
#